data_AF-A0A8I2HFW7-F1
#
_entry.id   AF-A0A8I2HFW7-F1
#
_cell.length_a   1.000
_cell.length_b   1.000
_cell.length_c   1.000
_cell.angle_alpha   90.00
_cell.angle_beta   90.00
_cell.angle_gamma   90.00
#
_symmetry.space_group_name_H-M   'P 1'
#
loop_
_entity.id
_entity.type
_entity.pdbx_description
1 polymer ?
#
loop_
_entity_poly.entity_id
_entity_poly.type
_entity_poly.pdbx_seq_one_letter_code
_entity_poly.pdbx_strand_id
1 'polypeptide(L)'
;MNTDNEFKHNKAYLMQYRKMHTKIERLKDKLERLNERYNLKGVSYSSQPSSTVTQTLDDIIAQKEYVEGKIRELTGDAIKISNEIQDKLLDLDNQLEAEILDLYFLESHSLNEIANDLCYSERQIERLYVKGIKHLFK
;
A
#
# COMPACT_ATOMS: atom_id res chain seq x y z
N MET A 1 14.69 -28.11 -0.70
CA MET A 1 14.09 -27.18 0.28
C MET A 1 12.60 -27.49 0.39
N ASN A 2 11.97 -27.20 1.53
CA ASN A 2 10.57 -27.57 1.78
C ASN A 2 9.66 -26.56 1.05
N THR A 3 8.88 -26.99 0.05
CA THR A 3 8.09 -26.14 -0.87
C THR A 3 7.12 -25.18 -0.13
N ASP A 4 6.69 -25.55 1.06
CA ASP A 4 5.83 -24.71 1.91
C ASP A 4 6.58 -23.54 2.54
N ASN A 5 7.88 -23.68 2.79
CA ASN A 5 8.71 -22.59 3.30
C ASN A 5 9.00 -21.56 2.21
N GLU A 6 9.24 -22.01 0.97
CA GLU A 6 9.41 -21.13 -0.20
C GLU A 6 8.15 -20.31 -0.46
N PHE A 7 6.97 -20.94 -0.50
CA PHE A 7 5.71 -20.23 -0.67
C PHE A 7 5.49 -19.15 0.39
N LYS A 8 5.71 -19.49 1.67
CA LYS A 8 5.55 -18.54 2.78
C LYS A 8 6.51 -17.37 2.66
N HIS A 9 7.77 -17.63 2.31
CA HIS A 9 8.78 -16.60 2.13
C HIS A 9 8.40 -15.64 0.98
N ASN A 10 8.08 -16.19 -0.19
CA ASN A 10 7.77 -15.42 -1.39
C ASN A 10 6.50 -14.57 -1.18
N LYS A 11 5.47 -15.17 -0.59
CA LYS A 11 4.24 -14.45 -0.22
C LYS A 11 4.52 -13.35 0.80
N ALA A 12 5.38 -13.60 1.79
CA ALA A 12 5.74 -12.60 2.79
C ALA A 12 6.47 -11.41 2.18
N TYR A 13 7.35 -11.64 1.19
CA TYR A 13 8.02 -10.60 0.41
C TYR A 13 7.02 -9.74 -0.36
N LEU A 14 6.15 -10.36 -1.18
CA LEU A 14 5.12 -9.64 -1.95
C LEU A 14 4.17 -8.83 -1.07
N MET A 15 3.78 -9.37 0.09
CA MET A 15 2.92 -8.69 1.06
C MET A 15 3.54 -7.43 1.68
N GLN A 16 4.86 -7.23 1.58
CA GLN A 16 5.49 -6.01 2.11
C GLN A 16 4.94 -4.77 1.41
N TYR A 17 4.77 -4.83 0.10
CA TYR A 17 4.18 -3.74 -0.68
C TYR A 17 2.77 -3.39 -0.19
N ARG A 18 1.85 -4.37 -0.08
CA ARG A 18 0.48 -4.13 0.39
C ARG A 18 0.45 -3.50 1.78
N LYS A 19 1.34 -3.94 2.68
CA LYS A 19 1.46 -3.35 4.03
C LYS A 19 1.95 -1.91 3.98
N MET A 20 2.91 -1.60 3.12
CA MET A 20 3.41 -0.24 2.93
C MET A 20 2.35 0.66 2.31
N HIS A 21 1.69 0.22 1.25
CA HIS A 21 0.58 0.94 0.62
C HIS A 21 -0.52 1.27 1.65
N THR A 22 -0.94 0.28 2.45
CA THR A 22 -1.92 0.49 3.54
C THR A 22 -1.46 1.54 4.57
N LYS A 23 -0.16 1.56 4.90
CA LYS A 23 0.40 2.57 5.82
C LYS A 23 0.39 3.97 5.19
N ILE A 24 0.73 4.06 3.90
CA ILE A 24 0.71 5.32 3.14
C ILE A 24 -0.70 5.90 3.11
N GLU A 25 -1.72 5.09 2.78
CA GLU A 25 -3.11 5.55 2.75
C GLU A 25 -3.58 6.05 4.12
N ARG A 26 -3.26 5.33 5.20
CA ARG A 26 -3.56 5.80 6.57
C ARG A 26 -2.89 7.12 6.92
N LEU A 27 -1.69 7.38 6.41
CA LEU A 27 -0.98 8.64 6.61
C LEU A 27 -1.59 9.77 5.76
N LYS A 28 -2.01 9.49 4.52
CA LYS A 28 -2.75 10.43 3.68
C LYS A 28 -4.08 10.83 4.33
N ASP A 29 -4.84 9.87 4.85
CA ASP A 29 -6.07 10.14 5.61
C ASP A 29 -5.79 11.01 6.85
N LYS A 30 -4.65 10.79 7.51
CA LYS A 30 -4.24 11.61 8.67
C LYS A 30 -3.89 13.03 8.23
N LEU A 31 -3.18 13.18 7.12
CA LEU A 31 -2.84 14.49 6.55
C LEU A 31 -4.10 15.27 6.19
N GLU A 32 -5.10 14.61 5.61
CA GLU A 32 -6.35 15.25 5.25
C GLU A 32 -7.10 15.78 6.48
N ARG A 33 -7.22 14.96 7.54
CA ARG A 33 -7.78 15.44 8.82
C ARG A 33 -7.01 16.61 9.43
N LEU A 34 -5.69 16.69 9.22
CA LEU A 34 -4.89 17.84 9.67
C LEU A 34 -5.16 19.08 8.81
N ASN A 35 -5.36 18.92 7.49
CA ASN A 35 -5.76 20.00 6.58
C ASN A 35 -7.11 20.59 6.97
N GLU A 36 -8.10 19.74 7.23
CA GLU A 36 -9.43 20.17 7.70
C GLU A 36 -9.33 21.01 8.98
N ARG A 37 -8.57 20.54 9.97
CA ARG A 37 -8.35 21.26 11.24
C ARG A 37 -7.64 22.59 11.05
N TYR A 38 -6.63 22.63 10.18
CA TYR A 38 -5.92 23.86 9.86
C TYR A 38 -6.86 24.90 9.26
N ASN A 39 -7.67 24.50 8.27
CA ASN A 39 -8.63 25.37 7.61
C ASN A 39 -9.67 25.92 8.61
N LEU A 40 -10.22 25.09 9.49
CA LEU A 40 -11.18 25.51 10.52
C LEU A 40 -10.59 26.51 11.52
N LYS A 41 -9.34 26.33 11.94
CA LYS A 41 -8.66 27.25 12.87
C LYS A 41 -8.23 28.55 12.21
N GLY A 42 -7.82 28.51 10.94
CA GLY A 42 -7.52 29.72 10.16
C GLY A 42 -8.72 30.66 10.07
N VAL A 43 -9.94 30.11 10.02
CA VAL A 43 -11.20 30.88 10.04
C VAL A 43 -11.53 31.42 11.44
N SER A 44 -11.26 30.66 12.52
CA SER A 44 -11.57 31.09 13.90
C SER A 44 -10.60 32.12 14.49
N TYR A 45 -9.38 32.23 13.98
CA TYR A 45 -8.37 33.17 14.50
C TYR A 45 -8.70 34.66 14.29
N SER A 46 -9.82 34.99 13.62
CA SER A 46 -10.33 36.38 13.55
C SER A 46 -10.87 36.90 14.88
N SER A 47 -10.96 36.07 15.93
CA SER A 47 -11.68 36.38 17.16
C SER A 47 -10.92 35.87 18.40
N GLN A 48 -10.07 36.73 18.96
CA GLN A 48 -9.55 36.83 20.36
C GLN A 48 -9.07 35.53 21.10
N PRO A 49 -7.83 35.47 21.64
CA PRO A 49 -7.31 34.26 22.28
C PRO A 49 -7.77 34.12 23.75
N SER A 50 -8.31 32.94 24.11
CA SER A 50 -8.49 32.53 25.51
C SER A 50 -7.53 31.39 25.87
N SER A 51 -6.94 31.51 27.05
CA SER A 51 -5.80 30.73 27.55
C SER A 51 -6.17 29.34 28.05
N THR A 52 -6.65 28.47 27.15
CA THR A 52 -6.82 27.04 27.44
C THR A 52 -6.15 26.26 26.32
N VAL A 53 -5.18 25.41 26.67
CA VAL A 53 -4.26 24.70 25.76
C VAL A 53 -5.03 23.99 24.64
N THR A 54 -5.21 24.70 23.53
CA THR A 54 -5.71 24.20 22.26
C THR A 54 -4.49 24.21 21.36
N GLN A 55 -4.17 23.08 20.72
CA GLN A 55 -3.04 22.98 19.77
C GLN A 55 -2.93 24.27 18.93
N THR A 56 -1.76 24.88 18.88
CA THR A 56 -1.56 26.10 18.09
C THR A 56 -1.60 25.80 16.60
N LEU A 57 -1.68 26.84 15.75
CA LEU A 57 -1.56 26.66 14.31
C LEU A 57 -0.17 26.10 13.94
N ASP A 58 0.87 26.57 14.63
CA ASP A 58 2.24 26.10 14.46
C ASP A 58 2.38 24.61 14.80
N ASP A 59 1.71 24.13 15.86
CA ASP A 59 1.67 22.70 16.20
C ASP A 59 1.04 21.84 15.11
N ILE A 60 0.04 22.37 14.40
CA ILE A 60 -0.62 21.68 13.28
C ILE A 60 0.29 21.66 12.06
N ILE A 61 0.95 22.78 11.75
CA ILE A 61 1.91 22.89 10.64
C ILE A 61 3.06 21.88 10.85
N ALA A 62 3.68 21.87 12.02
CA ALA A 62 4.77 20.93 12.34
C ALA A 62 4.33 19.46 12.21
N GLN A 63 3.10 19.13 12.63
CA GLN A 63 2.53 17.79 12.44
C GLN A 63 2.29 17.43 10.97
N LYS A 64 1.84 18.39 10.15
CA LYS A 64 1.66 18.19 8.71
C LYS A 64 2.99 17.90 8.03
N GLU A 65 4.00 18.73 8.26
CA GLU A 65 5.34 18.55 7.69
C GLU A 65 5.94 17.18 8.05
N TYR A 66 5.79 16.75 9.30
CA TYR A 66 6.20 15.42 9.73
C TYR A 66 5.48 14.30 8.97
N VAL A 67 4.14 14.38 8.86
CA VAL A 67 3.34 13.36 8.17
C VAL A 67 3.67 13.33 6.67
N GLU A 68 3.80 14.48 6.02
CA GLU A 68 4.20 14.60 4.62
C GLU A 68 5.60 14.01 4.36
N GLY A 69 6.56 14.30 5.24
CA GLY A 69 7.89 13.71 5.19
C GLY A 69 7.84 12.18 5.26
N LYS A 70 7.03 11.62 6.17
CA LYS A 70 6.85 10.17 6.30
C LYS A 70 6.14 9.53 5.11
N ILE A 71 5.16 10.21 4.53
CA ILE A 71 4.52 9.77 3.28
C ILE A 71 5.55 9.71 2.16
N ARG A 72 6.37 10.75 1.99
CA ARG A 72 7.40 10.81 0.95
C ARG A 72 8.42 9.67 1.08
N GLU A 73 8.91 9.44 2.30
CA GLU A 73 9.85 8.35 2.61
C GLU A 73 9.25 6.98 2.26
N LEU A 74 8.08 6.66 2.81
CA LEU A 74 7.41 5.37 2.57
C LEU A 74 7.01 5.17 1.10
N THR A 75 6.62 6.24 0.41
CA THR A 75 6.27 6.18 -1.02
C THR A 75 7.51 5.86 -1.85
N GLY A 76 8.65 6.48 -1.54
CA GLY A 76 9.91 6.17 -2.20
C GLY A 76 10.30 4.70 -2.05
N ASP A 77 10.15 4.13 -0.85
CA ASP A 77 10.44 2.71 -0.63
C ASP A 77 9.38 1.79 -1.24
N ALA A 78 8.10 2.20 -1.29
CA ALA A 78 7.04 1.43 -1.94
C ALA A 78 7.30 1.32 -3.45
N ILE A 79 7.76 2.40 -4.09
CA ILE A 79 8.13 2.41 -5.52
C ILE A 79 9.30 1.46 -5.79
N LYS A 80 10.32 1.43 -4.93
CA LYS A 80 11.45 0.50 -5.08
C LYS A 80 10.96 -0.95 -5.04
N ILE A 81 10.18 -1.30 -4.02
CA ILE A 81 9.67 -2.66 -3.87
C ILE A 81 8.68 -3.02 -4.99
N SER A 82 7.83 -2.09 -5.45
CA SER A 82 6.93 -2.38 -6.57
C SER A 82 7.70 -2.67 -7.85
N ASN A 83 8.75 -1.91 -8.13
CA ASN A 83 9.60 -2.15 -9.29
C ASN A 83 10.32 -3.50 -9.19
N GLU A 84 10.90 -3.84 -8.02
CA GLU A 84 11.52 -5.15 -7.80
C GLU A 84 10.53 -6.31 -7.96
N ILE A 85 9.28 -6.14 -7.53
CA ILE A 85 8.22 -7.12 -7.72
C ILE A 85 7.90 -7.23 -9.21
N GLN A 86 7.69 -6.11 -9.89
CA GLN A 86 7.33 -6.08 -11.30
C GLN A 86 8.40 -6.72 -12.18
N ASP A 87 9.69 -6.46 -11.91
CA ASP A 87 10.82 -7.11 -12.59
C ASP A 87 10.76 -8.64 -12.42
N LYS A 88 10.50 -9.14 -11.21
CA LYS A 88 10.35 -10.59 -10.96
C LYS A 88 9.12 -11.20 -11.62
N LEU A 89 8.05 -10.42 -11.77
CA LEU A 89 6.85 -10.88 -12.47
C LEU A 89 7.11 -11.00 -13.98
N LEU A 90 7.94 -10.12 -14.56
CA LEU A 90 8.34 -10.22 -15.97
C LEU A 90 9.18 -11.48 -16.25
N ASP A 91 9.94 -11.95 -15.27
CA ASP A 91 10.77 -13.16 -15.38
C ASP A 91 9.96 -14.48 -15.26
N LEU A 92 8.67 -14.42 -14.94
CA LEU A 92 7.83 -15.62 -14.86
C LEU A 92 7.49 -16.18 -16.25
N ASP A 93 7.74 -17.48 -16.44
CA ASP A 93 7.39 -18.20 -17.68
C ASP A 93 5.88 -18.13 -18.01
N ASN A 94 5.04 -18.20 -16.98
CA ASN A 94 3.59 -18.19 -17.12
C ASN A 94 3.04 -16.77 -16.93
N GLN A 95 2.74 -16.11 -18.04
CA GLN A 95 2.21 -14.74 -18.05
C GLN A 95 0.88 -14.59 -17.31
N LEU A 96 0.03 -15.62 -17.31
CA LEU A 96 -1.22 -15.58 -16.53
C LEU A 96 -0.97 -15.66 -15.02
N GLU A 97 0.08 -16.37 -14.60
CA GLU A 97 0.51 -16.35 -13.20
C GLU A 97 1.04 -14.96 -12.82
N ALA A 98 1.83 -14.33 -13.69
CA ALA A 98 2.34 -12.98 -13.47
C ALA A 98 1.21 -11.95 -13.33
N GLU A 99 0.25 -11.95 -14.25
CA GLU A 99 -0.92 -11.05 -14.25
C GLU A 99 -1.75 -11.19 -12.96
N ILE A 100 -2.03 -12.42 -12.53
CA ILE A 100 -2.78 -12.67 -11.28
C ILE A 100 -2.04 -12.11 -10.06
N LEU A 101 -0.71 -12.24 -10.02
CA LEU A 101 0.08 -11.71 -8.90
C LEU A 101 0.15 -10.19 -8.93
N ASP A 102 0.25 -9.58 -10.12
CA ASP A 102 0.25 -8.14 -10.30
C ASP A 102 -1.06 -7.52 -9.77
N LEU A 103 -2.20 -8.01 -10.28
CA LEU A 103 -3.53 -7.58 -9.86
C LEU A 103 -3.73 -7.75 -8.34
N TYR A 104 -3.29 -8.88 -7.78
CA TYR A 104 -3.49 -9.16 -6.36
C TYR A 104 -2.56 -8.34 -5.46
N PHE A 105 -1.27 -8.24 -5.78
CA PHE A 105 -0.29 -7.63 -4.88
C PHE A 105 -0.10 -6.14 -5.13
N LEU A 106 -0.01 -5.71 -6.38
CA LEU A 106 0.26 -4.31 -6.73
C LEU A 106 -1.03 -3.49 -6.84
N GLU A 107 -2.08 -4.07 -7.42
CA GLU A 107 -3.37 -3.37 -7.59
C GLU A 107 -4.39 -3.63 -6.47
N SER A 108 -4.04 -4.51 -5.53
CA SER A 108 -4.85 -4.83 -4.34
C SER A 108 -6.19 -5.51 -4.58
N HIS A 109 -6.45 -6.05 -5.78
CA HIS A 109 -7.63 -6.86 -6.06
C HIS A 109 -7.69 -8.12 -5.18
N SER A 110 -8.90 -8.60 -4.94
CA SER A 110 -9.18 -9.92 -4.37
C SER A 110 -9.15 -10.99 -5.46
N LEU A 111 -8.96 -12.26 -5.07
CA LEU A 111 -8.96 -13.36 -6.05
C LEU A 111 -10.33 -13.55 -6.73
N ASN A 112 -11.42 -13.14 -6.07
CA ASN A 112 -12.76 -13.16 -6.66
C ASN A 112 -12.90 -12.07 -7.73
N GLU A 113 -12.46 -10.84 -7.45
CA GLU A 113 -12.44 -9.75 -8.44
C GLU A 113 -11.62 -10.17 -9.67
N ILE A 114 -10.41 -10.69 -9.46
CA ILE A 114 -9.55 -11.20 -10.55
C ILE A 114 -10.23 -12.32 -11.34
N ALA A 115 -10.94 -13.24 -10.67
CA ALA A 115 -11.67 -14.31 -11.35
C ALA A 115 -12.77 -13.78 -12.27
N ASN A 116 -13.51 -12.76 -11.81
CA ASN A 116 -14.52 -12.11 -12.61
C ASN A 116 -13.90 -11.34 -13.78
N ASP A 117 -12.84 -10.57 -13.53
CA ASP A 117 -12.19 -9.70 -14.51
C ASP A 117 -11.53 -10.53 -15.63
N LEU A 118 -10.87 -11.64 -15.27
CA LEU A 118 -10.24 -12.55 -16.23
C LEU A 118 -11.17 -13.65 -16.76
N CYS A 119 -12.45 -13.66 -16.36
CA CYS A 119 -13.45 -14.64 -16.78
C CYS A 119 -13.04 -16.10 -16.50
N TYR A 120 -12.38 -16.36 -15.38
CA TYR A 120 -12.01 -17.70 -14.91
C TYR A 120 -12.78 -18.09 -13.65
N SER A 121 -12.80 -19.40 -13.35
CA SER A 121 -13.30 -19.83 -12.03
C SER A 121 -12.34 -19.42 -10.92
N GLU A 122 -12.88 -19.06 -9.75
CA GLU A 122 -12.08 -18.74 -8.55
C GLU A 122 -11.05 -19.83 -8.23
N ARG A 123 -11.45 -21.11 -8.32
CA ARG A 123 -10.55 -22.26 -8.08
C ARG A 123 -9.35 -22.29 -9.03
N GLN A 124 -9.55 -21.86 -10.28
CA GLN A 124 -8.46 -21.78 -11.25
C GLN A 124 -7.50 -20.64 -10.91
N ILE A 125 -8.03 -19.47 -10.56
CA ILE A 125 -7.24 -18.32 -10.11
C ILE A 125 -6.46 -18.64 -8.85
N GLU A 126 -7.07 -19.27 -7.83
CA GLU A 126 -6.39 -19.69 -6.61
C GLU A 126 -5.22 -20.64 -6.90
N ARG A 127 -5.41 -21.60 -7.81
CA ARG A 127 -4.37 -22.54 -8.21
C ARG A 127 -3.21 -21.83 -8.90
N LEU A 128 -3.49 -20.90 -9.82
CA LEU A 128 -2.49 -20.13 -10.53
C LEU A 128 -1.75 -19.17 -9.60
N TYR A 129 -2.47 -18.50 -8.70
CA TYR A 129 -1.90 -17.68 -7.64
C TYR A 129 -0.88 -18.45 -6.78
N VAL A 130 -1.24 -19.66 -6.31
CA VAL A 130 -0.33 -20.49 -5.52
C VAL A 130 0.89 -20.93 -6.33
N LYS A 131 0.72 -21.25 -7.61
CA LYS A 131 1.83 -21.63 -8.51
C LYS A 131 2.77 -20.46 -8.77
N GLY A 132 2.24 -19.30 -9.16
CA GLY A 132 3.02 -18.10 -9.41
C GLY A 132 3.90 -17.72 -8.22
N ILE A 133 3.34 -17.73 -7.00
CA ILE A 133 4.13 -17.46 -5.79
C ILE A 133 5.29 -18.45 -5.63
N LYS A 134 5.10 -19.73 -5.95
CA LYS A 134 6.16 -20.74 -5.86
C LYS A 134 7.20 -20.61 -6.96
N HIS A 135 6.87 -19.99 -8.09
CA HIS A 135 7.77 -19.83 -9.24
C HIS A 135 8.58 -18.53 -9.18
N LEU A 136 8.14 -17.53 -8.40
CA LEU A 136 8.72 -16.18 -8.37
C LEU A 136 10.23 -16.09 -8.04
N PHE A 137 10.79 -17.07 -7.34
CA PHE A 137 12.19 -17.08 -6.90
C PHE A 137 12.89 -18.42 -7.18
N LYS A 138 12.42 -19.15 -8.19
CA LYS A 138 12.98 -20.44 -8.57
C LYS A 138 14.16 -20.33 -9.53
#